data_AF-A0A1S2PYE4-F1
#
_entry.id   AF-A0A1S2PYE4-F1
#
_cell.length_a   1.000
_cell.length_b   1.000
_cell.length_c   1.000
_cell.angle_alpha   90.00
_cell.angle_beta   90.00
_cell.angle_gamma   90.00
#
_symmetry.space_group_name_H-M   'P 1'
#
loop_
_entity.id
_entity.type
_entity.pdbx_description
1 polymer ?
#
loop_
_entity_poly.entity_id
_entity_poly.type
_entity_poly.pdbx_seq_one_letter_code
_entity_poly.pdbx_strand_id
1 'polypeptide(L)'
;MGRFDRHALIAGWDQRRLAGSTVVLCGSGALGSQCAQALALAGVGRLVLCDPDTVSESNLSRAPLFRAADIGAPKAAVAARRLAELSPVTRVDARTAPLVSGVGLAELRDASLVVSCLDSLAARLQLAGRCQQMGAALLDGGTSAWGGEIRLYEADGPCFGCGLTARDRAAQDDPWSCTDAVVPEAGASAPVSALIGSWLAVTAVRLLCGAGPAPGVVRVDAAGGTATPVTARRDPGCPLHSRIPADLVSAVPYTAQSTAADLTGRLAPEETVMTWAPLPGTAPTRESTRLADAPPRARLADLGVAPREILPVVTAGRTRGIRYLELSGAGGKGTPR
;
A
#
# COMPACT_ATOMS: atom_id res chain seq x y z
N MET A 1 -17.16 -15.89 -27.78
CA MET A 1 -17.38 -15.21 -26.49
C MET A 1 -16.03 -15.09 -25.80
N GLY A 2 -15.51 -13.87 -25.65
CA GLY A 2 -14.26 -13.55 -24.98
C GLY A 2 -14.37 -13.63 -23.45
N ARG A 3 -13.22 -13.56 -22.77
CA ARG A 3 -13.08 -13.73 -21.31
C ARG A 3 -13.96 -12.77 -20.50
N PHE A 4 -14.20 -11.56 -21.00
CA PHE A 4 -14.89 -10.48 -20.28
C PHE A 4 -16.28 -10.15 -20.82
N ASP A 5 -16.79 -10.90 -21.81
CA ASP A 5 -18.05 -10.59 -22.48
C ASP A 5 -19.23 -10.52 -21.49
N ARG A 6 -19.23 -11.36 -20.45
CA ARG A 6 -20.27 -11.33 -19.40
C ARG A 6 -20.22 -10.04 -18.58
N HIS A 7 -19.03 -9.53 -18.30
CA HIS A 7 -18.90 -8.28 -17.54
C HIS A 7 -19.28 -7.06 -18.40
N ALA A 8 -19.02 -7.09 -19.70
CA ALA A 8 -19.38 -6.03 -20.62
C ALA A 8 -20.91 -5.79 -20.73
N LEU A 9 -21.73 -6.75 -20.28
CA LEU A 9 -23.19 -6.60 -20.18
C LEU A 9 -23.64 -5.80 -18.95
N ILE A 10 -22.76 -5.57 -17.98
CA ILE A 10 -23.07 -4.87 -16.74
C ILE A 10 -23.05 -3.36 -17.00
N ALA A 11 -24.13 -2.66 -16.66
CA ALA A 11 -24.22 -1.22 -16.79
C ALA A 11 -23.10 -0.52 -15.99
N GLY A 12 -22.38 0.40 -16.63
CA GLY A 12 -21.26 1.13 -16.02
C GLY A 12 -19.94 0.35 -15.96
N TRP A 13 -19.87 -0.85 -16.52
CA TRP A 13 -18.60 -1.57 -16.67
C TRP A 13 -17.74 -0.98 -17.80
N ASP A 14 -16.46 -0.73 -17.52
CA ASP A 14 -15.49 -0.28 -18.51
C ASP A 14 -14.22 -1.15 -18.46
N GLN A 15 -14.16 -2.14 -19.35
CA GLN A 15 -13.02 -3.06 -19.41
C GLN A 15 -11.73 -2.38 -19.85
N ARG A 16 -11.81 -1.32 -20.68
CA ARG A 16 -10.62 -0.61 -21.16
C ARG A 16 -9.97 0.15 -20.01
N ARG A 17 -10.78 0.81 -19.17
CA ARG A 17 -10.29 1.47 -17.95
C ARG A 17 -9.69 0.47 -16.98
N LEU A 18 -10.36 -0.65 -16.72
CA LEU A 18 -9.81 -1.70 -15.85
C LEU A 18 -8.47 -2.23 -16.36
N ALA A 19 -8.37 -2.54 -17.65
CA ALA A 19 -7.14 -3.02 -18.28
C ALA A 19 -6.00 -1.98 -18.27
N GLY A 20 -6.32 -0.68 -18.21
CA GLY A 20 -5.34 0.40 -18.04
C GLY A 20 -4.99 0.73 -16.59
N SER A 21 -5.68 0.12 -15.62
CA SER A 21 -5.53 0.47 -14.20
C SER A 21 -4.38 -0.29 -13.53
N THR A 22 -3.71 0.39 -12.61
CA THR A 22 -2.74 -0.22 -11.68
C THR A 22 -3.30 -0.15 -10.26
N VAL A 23 -3.40 -1.29 -9.59
CA VAL A 23 -3.79 -1.39 -8.18
C VAL A 23 -2.61 -1.84 -7.34
N VAL A 24 -2.28 -1.07 -6.30
CA VAL A 24 -1.32 -1.48 -5.27
C VAL A 24 -2.11 -2.10 -4.13
N LEU A 25 -1.90 -3.39 -3.86
CA LEU A 25 -2.60 -4.14 -2.82
C LEU A 25 -1.62 -4.56 -1.74
N CYS A 26 -1.83 -4.07 -0.52
CA CYS A 26 -0.97 -4.32 0.64
C CYS A 26 -1.63 -5.34 1.58
N GLY A 27 -0.92 -6.43 1.87
CA GLY A 27 -1.42 -7.60 2.59
C GLY A 27 -2.00 -8.64 1.63
N SER A 28 -1.36 -9.81 1.55
CA SER A 28 -1.75 -10.97 0.73
C SER A 28 -2.32 -12.12 1.59
N GLY A 29 -2.79 -11.81 2.80
CA GLY A 29 -3.47 -12.75 3.69
C GLY A 29 -4.87 -13.16 3.21
N ALA A 30 -5.75 -13.57 4.14
CA ALA A 30 -7.09 -14.06 3.82
C ALA A 30 -7.91 -13.07 2.98
N LEU A 31 -7.95 -11.81 3.43
CA LEU A 31 -8.69 -10.73 2.79
C LEU A 31 -8.08 -10.35 1.43
N GLY A 32 -6.77 -10.12 1.43
CA GLY A 32 -6.04 -9.65 0.25
C GLY A 32 -5.96 -10.67 -0.88
N SER A 33 -5.80 -11.96 -0.55
CA SER A 33 -5.79 -13.03 -1.56
C SER A 33 -7.14 -13.14 -2.28
N GLN A 34 -8.26 -13.00 -1.57
CA GLN A 34 -9.60 -12.97 -2.16
C GLN A 34 -9.82 -11.72 -3.02
N CYS A 35 -9.45 -10.54 -2.51
CA CYS A 35 -9.56 -9.29 -3.27
C CYS A 35 -8.72 -9.32 -4.55
N ALA A 36 -7.44 -9.73 -4.47
CA ALA A 36 -6.53 -9.83 -5.60
C ALA A 36 -7.03 -10.83 -6.65
N GLN A 37 -7.57 -11.98 -6.22
CA GLN A 37 -8.19 -12.97 -7.10
C GLN A 37 -9.35 -12.36 -7.89
N ALA A 38 -10.27 -11.69 -7.21
CA ALA A 38 -11.42 -11.07 -7.86
C ALA A 38 -11.02 -9.94 -8.82
N LEU A 39 -10.04 -9.10 -8.45
CA LEU A 39 -9.53 -8.03 -9.32
C LEU A 39 -8.84 -8.56 -10.57
N ALA A 40 -8.04 -9.63 -10.44
CA ALA A 40 -7.39 -10.28 -11.58
C ALA A 40 -8.43 -10.88 -12.54
N LEU A 41 -9.47 -11.53 -12.00
CA LEU A 41 -10.58 -12.08 -12.80
C LEU A 41 -11.47 -11.00 -13.43
N ALA A 42 -11.56 -9.81 -12.83
CA ALA A 42 -12.20 -8.64 -13.42
C ALA A 42 -11.38 -8.02 -14.57
N GLY A 43 -10.11 -8.41 -14.73
CA GLY A 43 -9.24 -7.91 -15.79
C GLY A 43 -8.64 -6.54 -15.49
N VAL A 44 -8.31 -6.28 -14.22
CA VAL A 44 -7.39 -5.18 -13.87
C VAL A 44 -6.06 -5.38 -14.61
N GLY A 45 -5.50 -4.30 -15.17
CA GLY A 45 -4.29 -4.36 -15.98
C GLY A 45 -3.06 -4.79 -15.21
N ARG A 46 -2.83 -4.15 -14.06
CA ARG A 46 -1.66 -4.42 -13.21
C ARG A 46 -2.02 -4.48 -11.73
N LEU A 47 -1.55 -5.53 -11.06
CA LEU A 47 -1.61 -5.69 -9.60
C LEU A 47 -0.19 -5.66 -9.04
N VAL A 48 0.08 -4.80 -8.07
CA VAL A 48 1.31 -4.80 -7.28
C VAL A 48 0.98 -5.34 -5.90
N LEU A 49 1.41 -6.56 -5.60
CA LEU A 49 1.10 -7.25 -4.35
C LEU A 49 2.24 -7.05 -3.36
N CYS A 50 1.93 -6.52 -2.19
CA CYS A 50 2.91 -6.15 -1.19
C CYS A 50 2.66 -6.90 0.10
N ASP A 51 3.53 -7.83 0.43
CA ASP A 51 3.43 -8.63 1.66
C ASP A 51 4.84 -9.15 2.02
N PRO A 52 5.41 -8.74 3.16
CA PRO A 52 6.73 -9.17 3.58
C PRO A 52 6.76 -10.59 4.18
N ASP A 53 5.60 -11.18 4.48
CA ASP A 53 5.54 -12.45 5.18
C ASP A 53 5.75 -13.65 4.26
N THR A 54 5.96 -14.79 4.89
CA THR A 54 5.94 -16.10 4.26
C THR A 54 4.63 -16.84 4.56
N VAL A 55 4.27 -17.78 3.70
CA VAL A 55 3.08 -18.63 3.90
C VAL A 55 3.28 -19.51 5.13
N SER A 56 2.29 -19.51 6.01
CA SER A 56 2.21 -20.41 7.17
C SER A 56 1.01 -21.34 7.06
N GLU A 57 1.03 -22.44 7.82
CA GLU A 57 -0.09 -23.40 7.87
C GLU A 57 -1.42 -22.74 8.27
N SER A 58 -1.38 -21.79 9.21
CA SER A 58 -2.57 -21.03 9.63
C SER A 58 -3.25 -20.26 8.48
N ASN A 59 -2.52 -19.94 7.41
CA ASN A 59 -3.08 -19.22 6.27
C ASN A 59 -3.93 -20.14 5.37
N LEU A 60 -3.65 -21.45 5.37
CA LEU A 60 -4.29 -22.41 4.47
C LEU A 60 -5.80 -22.59 4.73
N SER A 61 -6.27 -22.25 5.92
CA SER A 61 -7.70 -22.29 6.27
C SER A 61 -8.51 -21.13 5.68
N ARG A 62 -7.87 -20.06 5.22
CA ARG A 62 -8.55 -18.78 4.90
C ARG A 62 -8.04 -18.01 3.69
N ALA A 63 -6.84 -18.30 3.18
CA ALA A 63 -6.25 -17.62 2.03
C ALA A 63 -6.24 -18.55 0.79
N PRO A 64 -7.18 -18.39 -0.16
CA PRO A 64 -7.37 -19.33 -1.28
C PRO A 64 -6.19 -19.48 -2.24
N LEU A 65 -5.24 -18.54 -2.25
CA LEU A 65 -4.10 -18.56 -3.17
C LEU A 65 -2.97 -19.49 -2.71
N PHE A 66 -2.98 -19.97 -1.46
CA PHE A 66 -1.86 -20.75 -0.91
C PHE A 66 -2.16 -22.24 -0.82
N ARG A 67 -1.13 -23.08 -0.93
CA ARG A 67 -1.19 -24.54 -0.74
C ARG A 67 -0.18 -24.98 0.31
N ALA A 68 -0.33 -26.20 0.83
CA ALA A 68 0.61 -26.77 1.79
C ALA A 68 2.06 -26.78 1.27
N ALA A 69 2.25 -27.02 -0.03
CA ALA A 69 3.56 -26.97 -0.67
C ALA A 69 4.19 -25.55 -0.73
N ASP A 70 3.42 -24.50 -0.44
CA ASP A 70 3.90 -23.13 -0.46
C ASP A 70 4.39 -22.66 0.93
N ILE A 71 4.25 -23.45 1.99
CA ILE A 71 4.69 -23.08 3.35
C ILE A 71 6.17 -22.66 3.35
N GLY A 72 6.47 -21.53 3.98
CA GLY A 72 7.80 -20.92 4.04
C GLY A 72 8.16 -20.07 2.81
N ALA A 73 7.42 -20.15 1.70
CA ALA A 73 7.65 -19.29 0.55
C ALA A 73 7.03 -17.88 0.77
N PRO A 74 7.57 -16.82 0.17
CA PRO A 74 7.02 -15.47 0.31
C PRO A 74 5.58 -15.35 -0.21
N LYS A 75 4.66 -14.81 0.60
CA LYS A 75 3.22 -14.72 0.27
C LYS A 75 2.97 -13.98 -1.04
N ALA A 76 3.57 -12.79 -1.19
CA ALA A 76 3.38 -11.96 -2.39
C ALA A 76 3.85 -12.68 -3.66
N ALA A 77 4.96 -13.43 -3.60
CA ALA A 77 5.49 -14.17 -4.75
C ALA A 77 4.60 -15.35 -5.14
N VAL A 78 4.14 -16.13 -4.15
CA VAL A 78 3.20 -17.24 -4.38
C VAL A 78 1.88 -16.72 -4.95
N ALA A 79 1.32 -15.66 -4.36
CA ALA A 79 0.08 -15.04 -4.83
C ALA A 79 0.22 -14.55 -6.27
N ALA A 80 1.31 -13.85 -6.61
CA ALA A 80 1.57 -13.36 -7.96
C ALA A 80 1.62 -14.50 -8.99
N ARG A 81 2.33 -15.59 -8.68
CA ARG A 81 2.40 -16.78 -9.55
C ARG A 81 1.01 -17.36 -9.81
N ARG A 82 0.21 -17.55 -8.75
CA ARG A 82 -1.16 -18.12 -8.86
C ARG A 82 -2.12 -17.23 -9.62
N LEU A 83 -1.99 -15.91 -9.45
CA LEU A 83 -2.82 -14.95 -10.17
C LEU A 83 -2.43 -14.84 -11.64
N ALA A 84 -1.14 -14.97 -11.97
CA ALA A 84 -0.69 -15.05 -13.36
C ALA A 84 -1.19 -16.33 -14.05
N GLU A 85 -1.25 -17.45 -13.34
CA GLU A 85 -1.90 -18.70 -13.82
C GLU A 85 -3.41 -18.48 -14.05
N LEU A 86 -4.09 -17.80 -13.13
CA LEU A 86 -5.54 -17.57 -13.16
C LEU A 86 -5.97 -16.55 -14.25
N SER A 87 -5.25 -15.44 -14.35
CA SER A 87 -5.53 -14.33 -15.27
C SER A 87 -4.26 -13.88 -15.98
N PRO A 88 -3.88 -14.54 -17.09
CA PRO A 88 -2.68 -14.19 -17.85
C PRO A 88 -2.68 -12.78 -18.45
N VAL A 89 -3.84 -12.12 -18.48
CA VAL A 89 -4.01 -10.74 -18.98
C VAL A 89 -3.73 -9.68 -17.92
N THR A 90 -3.67 -10.07 -16.65
CA THR A 90 -3.31 -9.18 -15.54
C THR A 90 -1.83 -9.35 -15.24
N ARG A 91 -1.06 -8.27 -15.37
CA ARG A 91 0.33 -8.25 -14.91
C ARG A 91 0.35 -8.22 -13.39
N VAL A 92 1.07 -9.15 -12.75
CA VAL A 92 1.18 -9.19 -11.29
C VAL A 92 2.64 -9.06 -10.88
N ASP A 93 2.98 -7.99 -10.17
CA ASP A 93 4.31 -7.77 -9.61
C ASP A 93 4.28 -8.08 -8.09
N ALA A 94 5.18 -8.93 -7.62
CA ALA A 94 5.32 -9.26 -6.21
C ALA A 94 6.36 -8.36 -5.51
N ARG A 95 6.01 -7.83 -4.33
CA ARG A 95 6.89 -7.09 -3.42
C ARG A 95 6.93 -7.82 -2.08
N THR A 96 8.07 -8.45 -1.80
CA THR A 96 8.31 -9.22 -0.57
C THR A 96 9.05 -8.42 0.50
N ALA A 97 9.32 -7.14 0.23
CA ALA A 97 9.95 -6.23 1.19
C ALA A 97 8.86 -5.58 2.07
N PRO A 98 9.21 -5.12 3.28
CA PRO A 98 8.33 -4.29 4.10
C PRO A 98 7.74 -3.10 3.31
N LEU A 99 6.58 -2.61 3.71
CA LEU A 99 5.81 -1.61 2.95
C LEU A 99 6.64 -0.40 2.48
N VAL A 100 7.42 0.19 3.38
CA VAL A 100 8.23 1.40 3.10
C VAL A 100 9.34 1.12 2.09
N SER A 101 9.91 -0.08 2.08
CA SER A 101 10.98 -0.47 1.15
C SER A 101 10.46 -1.19 -0.10
N GLY A 102 9.21 -1.65 -0.09
CA GLY A 102 8.57 -2.37 -1.19
C GLY A 102 7.80 -1.47 -2.17
N VAL A 103 7.27 -0.34 -1.70
CA VAL A 103 6.40 0.55 -2.49
C VAL A 103 6.78 2.02 -2.29
N GLY A 104 7.26 2.68 -3.34
CA GLY A 104 7.63 4.09 -3.28
C GLY A 104 6.42 5.02 -3.25
N LEU A 105 6.61 6.22 -2.70
CA LEU A 105 5.58 7.26 -2.64
C LEU A 105 5.07 7.66 -4.03
N ALA A 106 5.94 7.72 -5.06
CA ALA A 106 5.46 8.00 -6.42
C ALA A 106 4.67 6.82 -7.03
N GLU A 107 4.95 5.57 -6.64
CA GLU A 107 4.09 4.44 -7.04
C GLU A 107 2.70 4.55 -6.42
N LEU A 108 2.59 4.97 -5.15
CA LEU A 108 1.30 5.20 -4.51
C LEU A 108 0.54 6.37 -5.16
N ARG A 109 1.23 7.49 -5.43
CA ARG A 109 0.66 8.67 -6.12
C ARG A 109 0.06 8.30 -7.47
N ASP A 110 0.78 7.49 -8.25
CA ASP A 110 0.42 7.18 -9.64
C ASP A 110 -0.48 5.93 -9.76
N ALA A 111 -0.74 5.22 -8.67
CA ALA A 111 -1.65 4.10 -8.64
C ALA A 111 -3.09 4.57 -8.92
N SER A 112 -3.84 3.78 -9.69
CA SER A 112 -5.27 4.05 -9.93
C SER A 112 -6.09 3.86 -8.65
N LEU A 113 -5.66 2.94 -7.77
CA LEU A 113 -6.20 2.73 -6.44
C LEU A 113 -5.18 2.00 -5.56
N VAL A 114 -5.09 2.39 -4.29
CA VAL A 114 -4.38 1.61 -3.26
C VAL A 114 -5.41 0.84 -2.45
N VAL A 115 -5.16 -0.44 -2.18
CA VAL A 115 -6.04 -1.31 -1.39
C VAL A 115 -5.28 -1.83 -0.18
N SER A 116 -5.80 -1.55 1.01
CA SER A 116 -5.28 -2.06 2.28
C SER A 116 -6.06 -3.29 2.72
N CYS A 117 -5.35 -4.40 2.82
CA CYS A 117 -5.81 -5.68 3.36
C CYS A 117 -4.92 -6.11 4.55
N LEU A 118 -4.41 -5.12 5.30
CA LEU A 118 -3.49 -5.30 6.41
C LEU A 118 -4.26 -5.64 7.69
N ASP A 119 -3.66 -6.44 8.57
CA ASP A 119 -4.29 -6.93 9.81
C ASP A 119 -3.87 -6.15 11.05
N SER A 120 -2.78 -5.38 11.02
CA SER A 120 -2.36 -4.55 12.15
C SER A 120 -2.69 -3.07 11.98
N LEU A 121 -3.06 -2.43 13.09
CA LEU A 121 -3.31 -0.98 13.16
C LEU A 121 -2.08 -0.18 12.70
N ALA A 122 -0.89 -0.57 13.15
CA ALA A 122 0.37 0.11 12.82
C ALA A 122 0.67 0.12 11.32
N ALA A 123 0.47 -1.02 10.64
CA ALA A 123 0.69 -1.13 9.20
C ALA A 123 -0.36 -0.34 8.40
N ARG A 124 -1.63 -0.36 8.83
CA ARG A 124 -2.68 0.47 8.21
C ARG A 124 -2.40 1.96 8.36
N LEU A 125 -1.98 2.40 9.54
CA LEU A 125 -1.56 3.78 9.79
C LEU A 125 -0.39 4.19 8.89
N GLN A 126 0.59 3.31 8.73
CA GLN A 126 1.76 3.57 7.88
C GLN A 126 1.35 3.75 6.41
N LEU A 127 0.52 2.84 5.89
CA LEU A 127 0.03 2.92 4.52
C LEU A 127 -0.86 4.15 4.31
N ALA A 128 -1.79 4.41 5.23
CA ALA A 128 -2.68 5.56 5.16
C ALA A 128 -1.92 6.88 5.20
N GLY A 129 -0.91 7.00 6.06
CA GLY A 129 -0.03 8.18 6.12
C GLY A 129 0.70 8.41 4.79
N ARG A 130 1.30 7.37 4.21
CA ARG A 130 1.99 7.45 2.90
C ARG A 130 1.03 7.81 1.76
N CYS A 131 -0.18 7.26 1.76
CA CYS A 131 -1.20 7.60 0.77
C CYS A 131 -1.63 9.07 0.91
N GLN A 132 -1.86 9.54 2.15
CA GLN A 132 -2.25 10.93 2.42
C GLN A 132 -1.14 11.92 2.03
N GLN A 133 0.13 11.61 2.31
CA GLN A 133 1.28 12.43 1.90
C GLN A 133 1.29 12.71 0.39
N MET A 134 0.80 11.77 -0.40
CA MET A 134 0.78 11.84 -1.86
C MET A 134 -0.59 12.14 -2.47
N GLY A 135 -1.64 12.26 -1.65
CA GLY A 135 -3.02 12.39 -2.13
C GLY A 135 -3.55 11.14 -2.86
N ALA A 136 -2.98 9.96 -2.61
CA ALA A 136 -3.43 8.71 -3.20
C ALA A 136 -4.74 8.23 -2.54
N ALA A 137 -5.68 7.73 -3.36
CA ALA A 137 -6.90 7.12 -2.87
C ALA A 137 -6.62 5.75 -2.23
N LEU A 138 -7.13 5.53 -1.02
CA LEU A 138 -6.95 4.29 -0.26
C LEU A 138 -8.29 3.63 0.04
N LEU A 139 -8.48 2.41 -0.43
CA LEU A 139 -9.59 1.54 -0.05
C LEU A 139 -9.12 0.56 1.03
N ASP A 140 -9.54 0.75 2.27
CA ASP A 140 -9.21 -0.11 3.40
C ASP A 140 -10.30 -1.13 3.68
N GLY A 141 -9.90 -2.34 4.04
CA GLY A 141 -10.79 -3.36 4.56
C GLY A 141 -10.30 -3.92 5.89
N GLY A 142 -11.22 -4.05 6.82
CA GLY A 142 -11.01 -4.71 8.11
C GLY A 142 -11.99 -5.84 8.33
N THR A 143 -11.57 -6.86 9.06
CA THR A 143 -12.40 -8.00 9.43
C THR A 143 -12.50 -8.11 10.94
N SER A 144 -13.67 -8.51 11.42
CA SER A 144 -13.93 -8.99 12.78
C SER A 144 -14.46 -10.42 12.71
N ALA A 145 -14.74 -11.06 13.86
CA ALA A 145 -15.15 -12.47 13.92
C ALA A 145 -16.32 -12.82 12.97
N TRP A 146 -17.35 -11.96 12.94
CA TRP A 146 -18.61 -12.16 12.20
C TRP A 146 -18.94 -11.00 11.25
N GLY A 147 -17.96 -10.19 10.88
CA GLY A 147 -18.21 -8.99 10.09
C GLY A 147 -16.96 -8.26 9.68
N GLY A 148 -17.10 -7.02 9.31
CA GLY A 148 -15.97 -6.20 8.89
C GLY A 148 -16.37 -4.80 8.50
N GLU A 149 -15.43 -4.11 7.89
CA GLU A 149 -15.63 -2.77 7.39
C GLU A 149 -14.91 -2.59 6.06
N ILE A 150 -15.53 -1.81 5.18
CA ILE A 150 -14.92 -1.32 3.93
C ILE A 150 -14.96 0.20 3.99
N ARG A 151 -13.83 0.83 3.67
CA ARG A 151 -13.73 2.29 3.72
C ARG A 151 -12.88 2.85 2.61
N LEU A 152 -13.43 3.84 1.89
CA LEU A 152 -12.66 4.66 0.97
C LEU A 152 -12.17 5.92 1.67
N TYR A 153 -10.88 6.19 1.51
CA TYR A 153 -10.20 7.40 1.93
C TYR A 153 -9.74 8.16 0.68
N GLU A 154 -10.40 9.28 0.43
CA GLU A 154 -10.01 10.23 -0.62
C GLU A 154 -9.02 11.25 -0.06
N ALA A 155 -8.32 11.95 -0.96
CA ALA A 155 -7.28 12.89 -0.59
C ALA A 155 -7.78 14.00 0.36
N ASP A 156 -8.92 14.63 0.02
CA ASP A 156 -9.46 15.78 0.78
C ASP A 156 -10.50 15.39 1.85
N GLY A 157 -10.74 14.08 2.00
CA GLY A 157 -11.71 13.52 2.93
C GLY A 157 -11.16 13.30 4.36
N PRO A 158 -11.95 12.66 5.23
CA PRO A 158 -11.42 12.09 6.47
C PRO A 158 -10.38 11.03 6.14
N CYS A 159 -9.23 11.00 6.80
CA CYS A 159 -8.25 9.91 6.68
C CYS A 159 -8.48 8.81 7.73
N PHE A 160 -7.67 7.74 7.66
CA PHE A 160 -7.71 6.63 8.62
C PHE A 160 -7.53 7.12 10.06
N GLY A 161 -6.55 8.00 10.29
CA GLY A 161 -6.27 8.55 11.62
C GLY A 161 -7.36 9.45 12.20
N CYS A 162 -8.26 10.04 11.39
CA CYS A 162 -9.34 10.89 11.92
C CYS A 162 -10.30 10.13 12.85
N GLY A 163 -10.48 8.82 12.65
CA GLY A 163 -11.33 7.99 13.49
C GLY A 163 -10.65 7.44 14.75
N LEU A 164 -9.36 7.72 14.92
CA LEU A 164 -8.53 7.14 15.99
C LEU A 164 -8.26 8.13 17.11
N THR A 165 -8.08 7.61 18.32
CA THR A 165 -7.62 8.41 19.46
C THR A 165 -6.15 8.79 19.31
N ALA A 166 -5.68 9.76 20.10
CA ALA A 166 -4.25 10.13 20.11
C ALA A 166 -3.36 8.94 20.50
N ARG A 167 -3.82 8.06 21.40
CA ARG A 167 -3.11 6.83 21.79
C ARG A 167 -3.01 5.84 20.63
N ASP A 168 -4.11 5.60 19.93
CA ASP A 168 -4.13 4.69 18.77
C ASP A 168 -3.21 5.19 17.65
N ARG A 169 -3.15 6.50 17.43
CA ARG A 169 -2.22 7.12 16.48
C ARG A 169 -0.76 6.91 16.89
N ALA A 170 -0.47 6.96 18.19
CA ALA A 170 0.85 6.71 18.76
C ALA A 170 1.24 5.23 18.79
N ALA A 171 0.39 4.30 18.34
CA ALA A 171 0.72 2.87 18.28
C ALA A 171 1.95 2.57 17.39
N GLN A 172 2.29 3.47 16.45
CA GLN A 172 3.53 3.36 15.66
C GLN A 172 4.80 3.68 16.47
N ASP A 173 4.67 4.44 17.56
CA ASP A 173 5.79 4.89 18.40
C ASP A 173 6.05 3.95 19.60
N ASP A 174 5.21 2.92 19.75
CA ASP A 174 5.28 1.96 20.84
C ASP A 174 5.92 0.64 20.37
N PRO A 175 7.20 0.38 20.72
CA PRO A 175 7.87 -0.89 20.42
C PRO A 175 7.23 -2.10 21.13
N TRP A 176 6.33 -1.87 22.09
CA TRP A 176 5.64 -2.90 22.86
C TRP A 176 4.19 -3.15 22.41
N SER A 177 3.73 -2.56 21.31
CA SER A 177 2.36 -2.77 20.81
C SER A 177 2.03 -4.22 20.44
N CYS A 178 3.05 -5.08 20.28
CA CYS A 178 2.88 -6.54 20.10
C CYS A 178 2.85 -7.33 21.43
N THR A 179 3.07 -6.68 22.58
CA THR A 179 3.23 -7.32 23.90
C THR A 179 2.33 -6.73 25.00
N ASP A 180 1.69 -5.58 24.77
CA ASP A 180 0.53 -5.19 25.57
C ASP A 180 -0.50 -6.30 25.46
N ALA A 181 -0.88 -6.86 26.62
CA ALA A 181 -1.66 -8.09 26.79
C ALA A 181 -2.42 -8.46 25.52
N VAL A 182 -1.97 -9.54 24.85
CA VAL A 182 -2.65 -10.14 23.70
C VAL A 182 -4.07 -10.48 24.16
N VAL A 183 -4.97 -9.51 24.07
CA VAL A 183 -6.39 -9.78 23.94
C VAL A 183 -6.42 -10.66 22.71
N PRO A 184 -6.86 -11.92 22.81
CA PRO A 184 -6.92 -12.77 21.63
C PRO A 184 -7.71 -12.00 20.58
N GLU A 185 -7.05 -11.51 19.54
CA GLU A 185 -7.76 -10.92 18.42
C GLU A 185 -8.67 -12.03 17.93
N ALA A 186 -9.98 -11.85 18.14
CA ALA A 186 -10.95 -12.83 17.71
C ALA A 186 -10.78 -12.95 16.19
N GLY A 187 -10.17 -14.07 15.76
CA GLY A 187 -9.84 -14.28 14.36
C GLY A 187 -11.09 -14.16 13.49
N ALA A 188 -10.96 -13.54 12.32
CA ALA A 188 -12.03 -13.53 11.35
C ALA A 188 -12.20 -14.92 10.74
N SER A 189 -13.44 -15.38 10.61
CA SER A 189 -13.73 -16.63 9.91
C SER A 189 -13.35 -16.52 8.42
N ALA A 190 -13.01 -17.66 7.80
CA ALA A 190 -12.69 -17.70 6.37
C ALA A 190 -13.82 -17.13 5.47
N PRO A 191 -15.12 -17.42 5.73
CA PRO A 191 -16.21 -16.82 4.96
C PRO A 191 -16.29 -15.30 5.10
N VAL A 192 -16.08 -14.76 6.30
CA VAL A 192 -16.08 -13.30 6.52
C VAL A 192 -14.93 -12.65 5.76
N SER A 193 -13.74 -13.23 5.82
CA SER A 193 -12.58 -12.72 5.05
C SER A 193 -12.84 -12.72 3.55
N ALA A 194 -13.50 -13.76 3.03
CA ALA A 194 -13.90 -13.84 1.63
C ALA A 194 -14.99 -12.83 1.24
N LEU A 195 -15.98 -12.63 2.11
CA LEU A 195 -17.05 -11.65 1.92
C LEU A 195 -16.48 -10.22 1.82
N ILE A 196 -15.68 -9.81 2.82
CA ILE A 196 -15.09 -8.47 2.85
C ILE A 196 -14.09 -8.31 1.69
N GLY A 197 -13.32 -9.35 1.35
CA GLY A 197 -12.38 -9.32 0.23
C GLY A 197 -13.06 -9.13 -1.12
N SER A 198 -14.19 -9.80 -1.31
CA SER A 198 -15.05 -9.63 -2.50
C SER A 198 -15.70 -8.24 -2.53
N TRP A 199 -16.07 -7.71 -1.36
CA TRP A 199 -16.64 -6.36 -1.25
C TRP A 199 -15.60 -5.27 -1.58
N LEU A 200 -14.36 -5.43 -1.14
CA LEU A 200 -13.25 -4.56 -1.58
C LEU A 200 -13.10 -4.61 -3.10
N ALA A 201 -13.08 -5.81 -3.68
CA ALA A 201 -12.92 -5.97 -5.12
C ALA A 201 -14.07 -5.33 -5.93
N VAL A 202 -15.34 -5.52 -5.52
CA VAL A 202 -16.46 -4.88 -6.23
C VAL A 202 -16.42 -3.36 -6.10
N THR A 203 -16.00 -2.84 -4.94
CA THR A 203 -15.85 -1.40 -4.71
C THR A 203 -14.73 -0.83 -5.57
N ALA A 204 -13.57 -1.48 -5.59
CA ALA A 204 -12.44 -1.13 -6.44
C ALA A 204 -12.82 -1.16 -7.93
N VAL A 205 -13.45 -2.22 -8.41
CA VAL A 205 -13.89 -2.31 -9.81
C VAL A 205 -14.84 -1.16 -10.17
N ARG A 206 -15.80 -0.84 -9.31
CA ARG A 206 -16.70 0.30 -9.53
C ARG A 206 -15.93 1.63 -9.65
N LEU A 207 -15.00 1.89 -8.73
CA LEU A 207 -14.16 3.09 -8.75
C LEU A 207 -13.29 3.16 -10.02
N LEU A 208 -12.66 2.06 -10.41
CA LEU A 208 -11.78 1.99 -11.58
C LEU A 208 -12.56 2.15 -12.90
N CYS A 209 -13.79 1.65 -12.96
CA CYS A 209 -14.72 1.90 -14.07
C CYS A 209 -15.27 3.34 -14.08
N GLY A 210 -15.02 4.14 -13.04
CA GLY A 210 -15.41 5.54 -12.95
C GLY A 210 -16.75 5.82 -12.29
N ALA A 211 -17.32 4.83 -11.59
CA ALA A 211 -18.40 5.13 -10.69
C ALA A 211 -17.89 6.02 -9.55
N GLY A 212 -18.70 7.01 -9.16
CA GLY A 212 -18.38 7.86 -8.01
C GLY A 212 -18.24 7.05 -6.71
N PRO A 213 -17.52 7.60 -5.72
CA PRO A 213 -17.30 6.92 -4.44
C PRO A 213 -18.64 6.62 -3.75
N ALA A 214 -18.76 5.41 -3.18
CA ALA A 214 -19.83 5.15 -2.23
C ALA A 214 -19.58 5.99 -0.97
N PRO A 215 -20.57 6.71 -0.43
CA PRO A 215 -20.35 7.59 0.69
C PRO A 215 -20.02 6.79 1.97
N GLY A 216 -18.97 7.22 2.67
CA GLY A 216 -18.69 6.82 4.05
C GLY A 216 -18.03 5.44 4.21
N VAL A 217 -18.12 4.92 5.44
CA VAL A 217 -17.66 3.58 5.81
C VAL A 217 -18.84 2.64 5.68
N VAL A 218 -18.64 1.43 5.17
CA VAL A 218 -19.66 0.38 5.22
C VAL A 218 -19.25 -0.62 6.29
N ARG A 219 -20.01 -0.69 7.39
CA ARG A 219 -19.86 -1.74 8.39
C ARG A 219 -20.75 -2.91 8.01
N VAL A 220 -20.17 -4.10 7.97
CA VAL A 220 -20.84 -5.35 7.58
C VAL A 220 -20.98 -6.23 8.80
N ASP A 221 -22.20 -6.62 9.13
CA ASP A 221 -22.51 -7.74 10.02
C ASP A 221 -22.92 -8.91 9.15
N ALA A 222 -22.01 -9.87 8.97
CA ALA A 222 -22.22 -11.01 8.10
C ALA A 222 -23.16 -12.05 8.73
N ALA A 223 -23.16 -12.17 10.06
CA ALA A 223 -24.06 -13.09 10.76
C ALA A 223 -25.51 -12.61 10.70
N GLY A 224 -25.73 -11.30 10.89
CA GLY A 224 -27.04 -10.66 10.76
C GLY A 224 -27.46 -10.32 9.33
N GLY A 225 -26.55 -10.40 8.35
CA GLY A 225 -26.81 -10.07 6.95
C GLY A 225 -27.06 -8.58 6.69
N THR A 226 -26.50 -7.70 7.52
CA THR A 226 -26.73 -6.24 7.42
C THR A 226 -25.48 -5.48 7.02
N ALA A 227 -25.68 -4.37 6.31
CA ALA A 227 -24.62 -3.43 5.96
C ALA A 227 -25.08 -2.01 6.27
N THR A 228 -24.34 -1.31 7.13
CA THR A 228 -24.71 0.01 7.62
C THR A 228 -23.67 1.05 7.23
N PRO A 229 -24.08 2.16 6.59
CA PRO A 229 -23.17 3.27 6.33
C PRO A 229 -22.87 4.00 7.64
N VAL A 230 -21.60 4.29 7.88
CA VAL A 230 -21.13 5.09 9.01
C VAL A 230 -20.47 6.34 8.48
N THR A 231 -20.92 7.49 8.97
CA THR A 231 -20.38 8.79 8.59
C THR A 231 -19.03 9.01 9.25
N ALA A 232 -18.00 9.20 8.43
CA ALA A 232 -16.70 9.65 8.88
C ALA A 232 -16.60 11.17 8.82
N ARG A 233 -15.99 11.78 9.85
CA ARG A 233 -15.72 13.22 9.88
C ARG A 233 -14.22 13.46 9.82
N ARG A 234 -13.83 14.46 9.03
CA ARG A 234 -12.45 14.91 8.94
C ARG A 234 -12.10 15.64 10.24
N ASP A 235 -11.04 15.21 10.89
CA ASP A 235 -10.45 15.90 12.04
C ASP A 235 -9.47 16.98 11.53
N PRO A 236 -9.74 18.27 11.76
CA PRO A 236 -8.86 19.35 11.30
C PRO A 236 -7.50 19.36 12.02
N GLY A 237 -7.40 18.76 13.22
CA GLY A 237 -6.15 18.62 13.98
C GLY A 237 -5.39 17.32 13.68
N CYS A 238 -5.83 16.52 12.69
CA CYS A 238 -5.20 15.25 12.40
C CYS A 238 -3.80 15.45 11.76
N PRO A 239 -2.71 14.91 12.35
CA PRO A 239 -1.36 15.12 11.85
C PRO A 239 -1.09 14.40 10.50
N LEU A 240 -1.90 13.41 10.15
CA LEU A 240 -1.76 12.62 8.92
C LEU A 240 -2.18 13.38 7.65
N HIS A 241 -2.77 14.57 7.75
CA HIS A 241 -3.17 15.37 6.59
C HIS A 241 -2.05 16.23 6.00
N SER A 242 -0.80 16.03 6.45
CA SER A 242 0.37 16.71 5.90
C SER A 242 0.74 16.12 4.55
N ARG A 243 0.74 16.94 3.48
CA ARG A 243 1.11 16.52 2.13
C ARG A 243 2.51 16.96 1.76
N ILE A 244 3.16 16.19 0.90
CA ILE A 244 4.37 16.63 0.19
C ILE A 244 3.91 17.55 -0.95
N PRO A 245 4.28 18.84 -0.94
CA PRO A 245 3.93 19.75 -2.03
C PRO A 245 4.63 19.34 -3.32
N ALA A 246 3.87 19.26 -4.42
CA ALA A 246 4.39 18.79 -5.71
C ALA A 246 5.50 19.71 -6.28
N ASP A 247 5.44 21.00 -5.97
CA ASP A 247 6.44 22.02 -6.35
C ASP A 247 7.79 21.82 -5.64
N LEU A 248 7.83 21.06 -4.54
CA LEU A 248 9.07 20.71 -3.85
C LEU A 248 9.69 19.40 -4.35
N VAL A 249 9.04 18.68 -5.28
CA VAL A 249 9.53 17.40 -5.80
C VAL A 249 10.25 17.60 -7.13
N SER A 250 11.47 17.06 -7.23
CA SER A 250 12.28 17.10 -8.44
C SER A 250 12.67 15.68 -8.88
N ALA A 251 12.39 15.32 -10.13
CA ALA A 251 12.73 14.01 -10.67
C ALA A 251 14.23 13.88 -10.93
N VAL A 252 14.78 12.69 -10.64
CA VAL A 252 16.19 12.36 -10.89
C VAL A 252 16.32 11.08 -11.73
N PRO A 253 17.36 10.96 -12.58
CA PRO A 253 17.56 9.80 -13.45
C PRO A 253 18.12 8.57 -12.71
N TYR A 254 17.97 8.52 -11.38
CA TYR A 254 18.43 7.41 -10.55
C TYR A 254 17.26 6.47 -10.24
N THR A 255 17.56 5.20 -10.07
CA THR A 255 16.57 4.18 -9.72
C THR A 255 16.96 3.54 -8.39
N ALA A 256 16.11 2.67 -7.83
CA ALA A 256 16.48 1.89 -6.66
C ALA A 256 17.72 0.99 -6.88
N GLN A 257 18.17 0.78 -8.13
CA GLN A 257 19.40 0.04 -8.45
C GLN A 257 20.66 0.92 -8.49
N SER A 258 20.50 2.25 -8.47
CA SER A 258 21.62 3.19 -8.32
C SER A 258 22.26 3.04 -6.94
N THR A 259 23.50 3.53 -6.81
CA THR A 259 24.23 3.47 -5.54
C THR A 259 23.96 4.68 -4.65
N ALA A 260 24.27 4.58 -3.36
CA ALA A 260 24.22 5.72 -2.45
C ALA A 260 25.09 6.89 -2.95
N ALA A 261 26.30 6.60 -3.46
CA ALA A 261 27.21 7.61 -4.02
C ALA A 261 26.65 8.34 -5.24
N ASP A 262 25.92 7.64 -6.12
CA ASP A 262 25.31 8.25 -7.30
C ASP A 262 24.34 9.36 -6.90
N LEU A 263 23.54 9.12 -5.85
CA LEU A 263 22.53 10.05 -5.39
C LEU A 263 23.12 11.17 -4.53
N THR A 264 24.05 10.85 -3.61
CA THR A 264 24.68 11.86 -2.74
C THR A 264 25.64 12.77 -3.50
N GLY A 265 26.33 12.27 -4.52
CA GLY A 265 27.23 13.08 -5.37
C GLY A 265 26.52 14.16 -6.20
N ARG A 266 25.17 14.15 -6.26
CA ARG A 266 24.37 15.15 -6.96
C ARG A 266 23.99 16.35 -6.08
N LEU A 267 24.16 16.23 -4.77
CA LEU A 267 23.72 17.22 -3.78
C LEU A 267 24.71 18.38 -3.66
N ALA A 268 24.22 19.55 -3.29
CA ALA A 268 25.10 20.63 -2.86
C ALA A 268 25.80 20.25 -1.53
N PRO A 269 26.97 20.80 -1.21
CA PRO A 269 27.72 20.44 0.01
C PRO A 269 26.93 20.59 1.32
N GLU A 270 25.97 21.50 1.37
CA GLU A 270 25.09 21.78 2.51
C GLU A 270 23.81 20.92 2.55
N GLU A 271 23.58 20.09 1.53
CA GLU A 271 22.39 19.27 1.38
C GLU A 271 22.63 17.82 1.85
N THR A 272 21.61 17.21 2.41
CA THR A 272 21.66 15.82 2.84
C THR A 272 20.36 15.11 2.47
N VAL A 273 20.46 14.03 1.69
CA VAL A 273 19.34 13.12 1.43
C VAL A 273 19.09 12.25 2.65
N MET A 274 17.83 12.17 3.05
CA MET A 274 17.37 11.27 4.12
C MET A 274 16.64 10.07 3.52
N THR A 275 16.54 9.03 4.32
CA THR A 275 15.74 7.83 4.05
C THR A 275 14.52 7.80 4.98
N TRP A 276 13.43 7.19 4.51
CA TRP A 276 12.20 7.03 5.30
C TRP A 276 12.25 5.86 6.30
N ALA A 277 13.21 4.95 6.12
CA ALA A 277 13.44 3.80 6.98
C ALA A 277 14.88 3.83 7.49
N PRO A 278 15.15 3.32 8.71
CA PRO A 278 16.50 3.13 9.19
C PRO A 278 17.37 2.34 8.22
N LEU A 279 18.64 2.72 8.08
CA LEU A 279 19.59 1.94 7.28
C LEU A 279 19.79 0.54 7.90
N PRO A 280 19.92 -0.52 7.10
CA PRO A 280 20.16 -1.87 7.62
C PRO A 280 21.36 -1.92 8.56
N GLY A 281 21.21 -2.60 9.69
CA GLY A 281 22.27 -2.73 10.71
C GLY A 281 22.42 -1.51 11.64
N THR A 282 21.59 -0.47 11.48
CA THR A 282 21.49 0.63 12.46
C THR A 282 20.43 0.31 13.50
N ALA A 283 20.62 0.76 14.74
CA ALA A 283 19.59 0.65 15.77
C ALA A 283 18.35 1.44 15.31
N PRO A 284 17.11 0.96 15.57
CA PRO A 284 15.92 1.71 15.24
C PRO A 284 15.91 3.03 16.02
N THR A 285 16.25 4.12 15.35
CA THR A 285 16.12 5.47 15.88
C THR A 285 14.78 6.05 15.43
N ARG A 286 14.27 7.02 16.19
CA ARG A 286 13.11 7.84 15.77
C ARG A 286 13.47 8.86 14.69
N GLU A 287 14.69 8.81 14.16
CA GLU A 287 15.25 9.83 13.27
C GLU A 287 15.46 9.28 11.86
N SER A 288 15.13 10.09 10.86
CA SER A 288 15.46 9.81 9.47
C SER A 288 16.98 9.65 9.32
N THR A 289 17.45 8.57 8.72
CA THR A 289 18.89 8.31 8.58
C THR A 289 19.44 8.97 7.33
N ARG A 290 20.64 9.55 7.43
CA ARG A 290 21.31 10.17 6.29
C ARG A 290 21.80 9.10 5.34
N LEU A 291 21.47 9.23 4.07
CA LEU A 291 21.95 8.31 3.05
C LEU A 291 23.49 8.32 2.94
N ALA A 292 24.12 9.45 3.28
CA ALA A 292 25.58 9.59 3.32
C ALA A 292 26.26 8.71 4.39
N ASP A 293 25.51 8.22 5.39
CA ASP A 293 26.05 7.30 6.40
C ASP A 293 26.11 5.84 5.89
N ALA A 294 25.54 5.55 4.71
CA ALA A 294 25.56 4.22 4.09
C ALA A 294 26.86 3.96 3.30
N PRO A 295 27.25 2.68 3.09
CA PRO A 295 28.36 2.35 2.21
C PRO A 295 28.17 2.95 0.81
N PRO A 296 29.13 3.70 0.25
CA PRO A 296 28.94 4.44 -1.01
C PRO A 296 28.49 3.58 -2.20
N ARG A 297 28.93 2.32 -2.25
CA ARG A 297 28.61 1.37 -3.31
C ARG A 297 27.35 0.53 -3.06
N ALA A 298 26.70 0.67 -1.90
CA ALA A 298 25.45 -0.03 -1.62
C ALA A 298 24.36 0.49 -2.55
N ARG A 299 23.54 -0.42 -3.10
CA ARG A 299 22.39 -0.03 -3.91
C ARG A 299 21.31 0.53 -3.03
N LEU A 300 20.56 1.52 -3.52
CA LEU A 300 19.46 2.13 -2.77
C LEU A 300 18.42 1.08 -2.31
N ALA A 301 18.12 0.08 -3.14
CA ALA A 301 17.22 -1.02 -2.79
C ALA A 301 17.72 -1.84 -1.59
N ASP A 302 19.03 -2.10 -1.51
CA ASP A 302 19.64 -2.83 -0.39
C ASP A 302 19.59 -2.02 0.90
N LEU A 303 19.50 -0.69 0.79
CA LEU A 303 19.32 0.26 1.88
C LEU A 303 17.84 0.48 2.25
N GLY A 304 16.92 -0.29 1.68
CA GLY A 304 15.48 -0.18 1.96
C GLY A 304 14.78 0.97 1.24
N VAL A 305 15.39 1.56 0.21
CA VAL A 305 14.72 2.56 -0.63
C VAL A 305 13.87 1.86 -1.69
N ALA A 306 12.58 2.14 -1.68
CA ALA A 306 11.65 1.54 -2.62
C ALA A 306 11.84 1.99 -4.07
N PRO A 307 11.36 1.21 -5.05
CA PRO A 307 11.25 1.67 -6.43
C PRO A 307 10.38 2.92 -6.53
N ARG A 308 10.82 3.89 -7.33
CA ARG A 308 10.17 5.22 -7.48
C ARG A 308 9.85 5.89 -6.15
N GLU A 309 10.77 5.79 -5.20
CA GLU A 309 10.62 6.50 -3.93
C GLU A 309 10.83 8.01 -4.10
N ILE A 310 10.18 8.81 -3.24
CA ILE A 310 10.39 10.25 -3.13
C ILE A 310 11.18 10.51 -1.85
N LEU A 311 12.46 10.86 -1.94
CA LEU A 311 13.35 11.01 -0.79
C LEU A 311 13.49 12.49 -0.39
N PRO A 312 13.39 12.84 0.90
CA PRO A 312 13.59 14.21 1.35
C PRO A 312 15.08 14.59 1.31
N VAL A 313 15.35 15.85 1.01
CA VAL A 313 16.66 16.49 1.03
C VAL A 313 16.57 17.69 1.96
N VAL A 314 17.42 17.70 2.97
CA VAL A 314 17.46 18.75 3.98
C VAL A 314 18.70 19.61 3.75
N THR A 315 18.53 20.92 3.74
CA THR A 315 19.62 21.91 3.70
C THR A 315 19.92 22.43 5.10
N ALA A 316 21.17 22.29 5.56
CA ALA A 316 21.58 22.76 6.88
C ALA A 316 21.41 24.29 7.03
N GLY A 317 20.99 24.76 8.21
CA GLY A 317 20.91 26.19 8.54
C GLY A 317 19.71 26.96 7.97
N ARG A 318 18.75 26.29 7.31
CA ARG A 318 17.51 26.92 6.80
C ARG A 318 16.27 26.35 7.51
N THR A 319 15.47 27.23 8.13
CA THR A 319 14.20 26.89 8.82
C THR A 319 13.11 26.30 7.90
N ARG A 320 13.26 26.39 6.57
CA ARG A 320 12.37 25.79 5.54
C ARG A 320 13.15 25.17 4.36
N GLY A 321 14.29 24.53 4.63
CA GLY A 321 15.17 23.99 3.59
C GLY A 321 14.90 22.54 3.19
N ILE A 322 13.63 22.12 3.00
CA ILE A 322 13.32 20.75 2.56
C ILE A 322 12.81 20.75 1.12
N ARG A 323 13.46 19.96 0.27
CA ARG A 323 12.97 19.56 -1.06
C ARG A 323 12.98 18.05 -1.18
N TYR A 324 12.49 17.50 -2.29
CA TYR A 324 12.38 16.07 -2.48
C TYR A 324 12.94 15.62 -3.84
N LEU A 325 13.49 14.41 -3.87
CA LEU A 325 13.98 13.73 -5.06
C LEU A 325 13.08 12.55 -5.40
N GLU A 326 12.45 12.56 -6.57
CA GLU A 326 11.70 11.41 -7.09
C GLU A 326 12.62 10.52 -7.92
N LEU A 327 12.77 9.26 -7.50
CA LEU A 327 13.51 8.26 -8.26
C LEU A 327 12.74 7.83 -9.52
N SER A 328 13.48 7.59 -10.60
CA SER A 328 12.97 7.02 -11.84
C SER A 328 12.56 5.55 -11.68
N GLY A 329 11.62 5.12 -12.52
CA GLY A 329 11.26 3.69 -12.65
C GLY A 329 12.35 2.88 -13.35
N ALA A 330 12.41 1.58 -13.07
CA ALA A 330 13.26 0.64 -13.81
C ALA A 330 12.76 0.55 -15.27
N GLY A 331 13.38 1.33 -16.17
CA GLY A 331 13.01 1.39 -17.59
C GLY A 331 12.81 2.79 -18.19
N GLY A 332 12.99 3.87 -17.43
CA GLY A 332 12.91 5.23 -17.95
C GLY A 332 14.09 5.61 -18.85
N LYS A 333 13.96 5.38 -20.17
CA LYS A 333 14.57 6.31 -21.13
C LYS A 333 14.00 7.69 -20.85
N GLY A 334 14.86 8.71 -20.84
CA GLY A 334 14.54 10.08 -20.46
C GLY A 334 13.23 10.59 -21.08
N THR A 335 12.53 11.41 -20.30
CA THR A 335 11.44 12.26 -20.76
C THR A 335 11.80 12.94 -22.09
N PRO A 336 11.00 12.84 -23.16
CA PRO A 336 10.97 13.90 -24.13
C PRO A 336 10.25 15.09 -23.48
N ARG A 337 10.87 16.26 -23.59
CA ARG A 337 10.31 17.55 -23.20
C ARG A 337 9.00 17.85 -23.91
#